data_AF-A0A139BQ38-F1
#
_entry.id   AF-A0A139BQ38-F1
#
_cell.length_a   1.000
_cell.length_b   1.000
_cell.length_c   1.000
_cell.angle_alpha   90.00
_cell.angle_beta   90.00
_cell.angle_gamma   90.00
#
_symmetry.space_group_name_H-M   'P 1'
#
loop_
_entity.id
_entity.type
_entity.pdbx_description
1 polymer ?
#
loop_
_entity_poly.entity_id
_entity_poly.type
_entity_poly.pdbx_seq_one_letter_code
_entity_poly.pdbx_strand_id
1 'polypeptide(L)' 'MPLRKGASQVVVSSNIKTLVHEWEEDGSIGSSHPTTKQKAVKQAVAISLNKAGKNRNAQPHKREK' A
#
# COMPACT_ATOMS: atom_id res chain seq x y z
N MET A 1 4.47 7.31 7.11
CA MET A 1 5.06 6.13 6.43
C MET A 1 5.59 6.52 5.06
N PRO A 2 6.91 6.44 4.81
CA PRO A 2 7.51 6.78 3.52
C PRO A 2 7.42 5.60 2.53
N LEU A 3 6.28 5.48 1.84
CA LEU A 3 6.11 4.48 0.78
C LEU A 3 6.80 4.89 -0.53
N ARG A 4 7.49 3.94 -1.15
CA ARG A 4 8.18 4.13 -2.43
C ARG A 4 7.18 4.40 -3.55
N LYS A 5 7.52 5.34 -4.43
CA LYS A 5 6.74 5.66 -5.64
C LYS A 5 7.09 4.68 -6.76
N GLY A 6 6.12 4.40 -7.63
CA GLY A 6 6.30 3.55 -8.82
C GLY A 6 5.40 2.30 -8.80
N ALA A 7 5.14 1.77 -10.00
CA ALA A 7 4.17 0.69 -10.21
C ALA A 7 4.80 -0.70 -10.44
N SER A 8 6.13 -0.80 -10.31
CA SER A 8 6.85 -2.05 -10.50
C SER A 8 6.52 -3.03 -9.38
N GLN A 9 6.52 -4.33 -9.70
CA GLN A 9 6.20 -5.38 -8.73
C GLN A 9 7.15 -5.35 -7.52
N VAL A 10 8.43 -5.03 -7.74
CA VAL A 10 9.44 -4.90 -6.68
C VAL A 10 9.12 -3.73 -5.74
N VAL A 11 8.64 -2.60 -6.27
CA VAL A 11 8.22 -1.45 -5.45
C VAL A 11 6.97 -1.79 -4.63
N VAL A 12 5.98 -2.43 -5.27
CA VAL A 12 4.75 -2.84 -4.59
C VAL A 12 5.04 -3.86 -3.48
N SER A 13 5.86 -4.89 -3.75
CA SER A 13 6.21 -5.90 -2.73
C SER A 13 7.02 -5.29 -1.59
N SER A 14 7.95 -4.37 -1.89
CA SER A 14 8.71 -3.63 -0.88
C SER A 14 7.79 -2.82 0.02
N ASN A 15 6.81 -2.12 -0.54
CA ASN A 15 5.83 -1.34 0.23
C ASN A 15 4.94 -2.23 1.11
N ILE A 16 4.48 -3.38 0.59
CA ILE A 16 3.70 -4.35 1.38
C ILE A 16 4.52 -4.86 2.56
N LYS A 17 5.80 -5.21 2.33
CA LYS A 17 6.69 -5.71 3.39
C LYS A 17 6.86 -4.69 4.51
N THR A 18 7.07 -3.42 4.17
CA THR A 18 7.18 -2.34 5.16
C THR A 18 5.90 -2.19 5.97
N LEU A 19 4.74 -2.15 5.33
CA LEU A 19 3.45 -1.96 6.01
C LEU A 19 3.07 -3.13 6.93
N VAL A 20 3.39 -4.36 6.52
CA VAL A 20 3.15 -5.54 7.37
C VAL A 20 4.11 -5.54 8.55
N HIS A 21 5.36 -5.13 8.35
CA HIS A 21 6.33 -5.05 9.44
C HIS A 21 5.94 -3.97 10.47
N GLU A 22 5.49 -2.79 10.03
CA GLU A 22 4.95 -1.76 10.94
C GLU A 22 3.78 -2.29 11.77
N TRP A 23 2.91 -3.11 11.18
CA TRP A 23 1.84 -3.77 11.93
C TRP A 23 2.34 -4.83 12.92
N GLU A 24 3.40 -5.56 12.59
CA GLU A 24 4.00 -6.55 13.50
C GLU A 24 4.62 -5.87 14.72
N GLU A 25 5.20 -4.67 14.55
CA GLU A 25 5.84 -3.90 15.63
C GLU A 25 4.81 -3.09 16.45
N ASP A 26 3.98 -2.29 15.78
CA ASP A 26 3.09 -1.29 16.42
C ASP A 26 1.63 -1.74 16.53
N GLY A 27 1.28 -2.88 15.92
CA GLY A 27 -0.12 -3.34 15.83
C GLY A 27 -0.99 -2.49 14.90
N SER A 28 -0.40 -1.57 14.13
CA SER A 28 -1.12 -0.61 13.29
C SER A 28 -0.48 -0.42 11.92
N ILE A 29 -1.30 -0.03 10.94
CA ILE A 29 -0.88 0.43 9.62
C ILE A 29 -1.43 1.85 9.45
N GLY A 30 -0.60 2.83 9.79
CA GLY A 30 -0.97 4.24 9.77
C GLY A 30 -2.05 4.51 10.82
N SER A 31 -3.24 4.92 10.38
CA SER A 31 -4.39 5.11 11.28
C SER A 31 -5.24 3.85 11.48
N SER A 32 -4.99 2.79 10.72
CA SER A 32 -5.78 1.56 10.78
C SER A 32 -5.15 0.57 11.75
N HIS A 33 -5.97 -0.11 12.56
CA HIS A 33 -5.53 -1.10 13.54
C HIS A 33 -6.13 -2.48 13.23
N PRO A 34 -5.63 -3.17 12.19
CA PRO A 34 -6.15 -4.48 11.81
C PRO A 34 -5.91 -5.51 12.91
N THR A 35 -6.97 -6.23 13.30
CA THR A 35 -6.89 -7.22 14.39
C THR A 35 -6.12 -8.50 14.05
N THR A 36 -5.88 -8.77 12.76
CA THR A 36 -5.20 -9.99 12.31
C THR A 36 -4.23 -9.71 11.18
N LYS A 37 -3.20 -10.56 11.06
CA LYS A 37 -2.19 -10.47 10.00
C LYS A 37 -2.80 -10.49 8.60
N GLN A 38 -3.84 -11.30 8.37
CA GLN A 38 -4.53 -11.32 7.08
C GLN A 38 -5.19 -9.97 6.75
N LYS A 39 -5.78 -9.28 7.72
CA LYS A 39 -6.38 -7.95 7.52
C LYS A 39 -5.28 -6.91 7.27
N ALA A 40 -4.18 -6.99 8.00
CA ALA A 40 -3.00 -6.15 7.81
C ALA A 40 -2.45 -6.28 6.38
N VAL A 41 -2.26 -7.51 5.89
CA VAL A 41 -1.80 -7.77 4.52
C VAL A 41 -2.77 -7.22 3.47
N LYS A 42 -4.08 -7.43 3.63
CA LYS A 42 -5.08 -6.87 2.70
C LYS A 42 -5.01 -5.34 2.62
N GLN A 43 -4.87 -4.69 3.78
CA GLN A 43 -4.75 -3.23 3.84
C GLN A 43 -3.42 -2.75 3.23
N ALA A 44 -2.32 -3.44 3.53
CA ALA A 44 -1.00 -3.16 2.96
C ALA A 44 -0.99 -3.25 1.43
N VAL A 45 -1.63 -4.29 0.88
CA VAL A 45 -1.80 -4.46 -0.58
C VAL A 45 -2.61 -3.31 -1.16
N ALA A 46 -3.75 -2.94 -0.55
CA ALA A 46 -4.59 -1.84 -1.04
C ALA A 46 -3.85 -0.50 -1.06
N ILE A 47 -3.15 -0.17 0.04
CA ILE A 47 -2.34 1.05 0.14
C ILE A 47 -1.22 1.06 -0.89
N SER A 48 -0.51 -0.07 -1.06
CA SER A 48 0.60 -0.18 -2.01
C SER A 48 0.16 -0.04 -3.46
N LEU A 49 -0.97 -0.64 -3.83
CA LEU A 49 -1.55 -0.49 -5.18
C LEU A 49 -2.06 0.92 -5.44
N ASN A 50 -2.68 1.55 -4.44
CA ASN A 50 -3.10 2.95 -4.53
C ASN A 50 -1.88 3.87 -4.74
N LYS A 51 -0.81 3.66 -3.97
CA LYS A 51 0.45 4.41 -4.11
C LYS A 51 1.13 4.19 -5.47
N ALA A 52 0.98 3.00 -6.04
CA ALA A 52 1.46 2.66 -7.37
C ALA A 52 0.64 3.30 -8.52
N GLY A 53 -0.45 4.00 -8.23
CA GLY A 53 -1.35 4.55 -9.24
C GLY A 53 -2.17 3.46 -9.97
N LYS A 54 -2.33 2.28 -9.37
CA LYS A 54 -3.17 1.18 -9.87
C LYS A 54 -4.52 1.16 -9.16
N ASN A 55 -5.21 2.30 -9.11
CA ASN A 55 -6.59 2.39 -8.62
C ASN A 55 -7.57 2.12 -9.78
N ARG A 56 -8.44 1.10 -9.62
CA ARG A 56 -9.48 0.76 -10.62
C ARG A 56 -10.52 1.88 -10.85
N ASN A 57 -10.57 2.87 -9.95
CA ASN A 57 -11.48 4.03 -10.04
C ASN A 57 -10.80 5.33 -10.49
N ALA A 58 -9.50 5.34 -10.82
CA ALA A 58 -8.99 6.45 -11.62
C ALA A 58 -9.42 6.20 -13.06
N GLN A 59 -10.41 6.97 -13.51
CA GLN A 59 -10.48 7.33 -14.91
C GLN A 59 -9.07 7.66 -15.42
N PRO A 60 -8.73 7.35 -16.69
CA PRO A 60 -7.43 7.69 -17.23
C PRO A 60 -7.27 9.20 -17.11
N HIS A 61 -6.48 9.65 -16.13
CA HIS A 61 -6.11 11.05 -16.04
C HIS A 61 -5.23 11.27 -17.26
N LYS A 62 -5.86 11.76 -18.32
CA LYS A 62 -5.22 12.31 -19.51
C LYS A 62 -4.16 13.25 -18.94
N ARG A 63 -2.89 12.88 -19.08
CA ARG A 63 -1.79 13.81 -18.89
C ARG A 63 -1.92 14.75 -20.07
N GLU A 64 -2.57 15.88 -19.85
CA GLU A 64 -2.53 16.98 -20.81
C GLU A 64 -1.08 17.47 -20.87
N LYS A 65 -0.64 17.76 -22.10
CA LYS A 65 0.76 17.97 -22.49
C LYS A 65 1.34 19.26 -21.92
#